data_AF-A0A0S4WFT9-F1
#
_entry.id   AF-A0A0S4WFT9-F1
#
_cell.length_a   1.000
_cell.length_b   1.000
_cell.length_c   1.000
_cell.angle_alpha   90.00
_cell.angle_beta   90.00
_cell.angle_gamma   90.00
#
_symmetry.space_group_name_H-M   'P 1'
#
loop_
_entity.id
_entity.type
_entity.pdbx_description
1 polymer ?
#
loop_
_entity_poly.entity_id
_entity_poly.type
_entity_poly.pdbx_seq_one_letter_code
_entity_poly.pdbx_strand_id
1 'polypeptide(L)'
;MSQRFKQAVIDDVQSSHVDAALQERLLDLFEYAMRSVAATLVREAGFHTDDFVTSRATGCDGFSLAIHQIFLGKRDAWAGVFERGDQRLEVIGHLE
;
A
#
# COMPACT_ATOMS: atom_id res chain seq x y z
N MET A 1 -10.37 10.95 23.69
CA MET A 1 -10.04 11.41 22.32
C MET A 1 -9.09 10.38 21.74
N SER A 2 -9.54 9.22 21.26
CA SER A 2 -10.41 8.96 20.10
C SER A 2 -9.74 9.33 18.78
N GLN A 3 -8.81 8.50 18.32
CA GLN A 3 -8.66 8.18 16.90
C GLN A 3 -8.45 6.67 16.83
N ARG A 4 -9.54 5.91 16.74
CA ARG A 4 -9.48 4.56 16.16
C ARG A 4 -9.02 4.80 14.73
N PHE A 5 -7.71 4.75 14.49
CA PHE A 5 -7.19 4.71 13.14
C PHE A 5 -7.89 3.54 12.48
N LYS A 6 -8.59 3.81 11.38
CA LYS A 6 -9.27 2.75 10.65
C LYS A 6 -8.27 1.65 10.35
N GLN A 7 -8.66 0.41 10.61
CA GLN A 7 -7.78 -0.72 10.39
C GLN A 7 -7.69 -0.94 8.88
N ALA A 8 -6.47 -0.95 8.34
CA ALA A 8 -6.24 -1.40 6.99
C ALA A 8 -6.42 -2.92 6.95
N VAL A 9 -7.30 -3.38 6.08
CA VAL A 9 -7.59 -4.78 5.83
C VAL A 9 -7.28 -5.04 4.36
N ILE A 10 -6.48 -6.06 4.09
CA ILE A 10 -6.14 -6.49 2.74
C ILE A 10 -7.22 -7.45 2.25
N ASP A 11 -7.87 -7.13 1.14
CA ASP A 11 -8.91 -7.94 0.52
C ASP A 11 -8.34 -8.92 -0.51
N ASP A 12 -7.42 -8.43 -1.36
CA ASP A 12 -6.83 -9.23 -2.43
C ASP A 12 -5.38 -8.81 -2.71
N VAL A 13 -4.56 -9.78 -3.13
CA VAL A 13 -3.15 -9.58 -3.45
C VAL A 13 -2.79 -10.39 -4.70
N GLN A 14 -2.27 -9.71 -5.71
CA GLN A 14 -1.70 -10.34 -6.90
C GLN A 14 -0.20 -10.04 -6.97
N SER A 15 0.64 -11.06 -6.81
CA SER A 15 2.08 -10.94 -6.91
C SER A 15 2.60 -11.54 -8.21
N SER A 16 3.49 -10.82 -8.88
CA SER A 16 4.19 -11.24 -10.09
C SER A 16 5.69 -11.07 -9.86
N HIS A 17 6.42 -12.18 -9.83
CA HIS A 17 7.87 -12.23 -9.60
C HIS A 17 8.33 -11.58 -8.28
N VAL A 18 7.48 -11.66 -7.25
CA VAL A 18 7.76 -11.19 -5.88
C VAL A 18 7.74 -12.38 -4.94
N ASP A 19 8.81 -12.57 -4.17
CA ASP A 19 8.89 -13.64 -3.16
C ASP A 19 7.94 -13.37 -1.97
N ALA A 20 7.45 -14.44 -1.33
CA ALA A 20 6.50 -14.33 -0.21
C ALA A 20 7.00 -13.41 0.93
N ALA A 21 8.27 -13.52 1.31
CA ALA A 21 8.87 -12.67 2.35
C ALA A 21 8.96 -11.19 1.95
N LEU A 22 9.09 -10.89 0.65
CA LEU A 22 9.07 -9.52 0.13
C LEU A 22 7.64 -8.99 0.03
N GLN A 23 6.71 -9.84 -0.40
CA GLN A 23 5.29 -9.55 -0.44
C GLN A 23 4.76 -9.12 0.94
N GLU A 24 5.04 -9.87 2.01
CA GLU A 24 4.61 -9.50 3.37
C GLU A 24 5.07 -8.10 3.79
N ARG A 25 6.30 -7.72 3.42
CA ARG A 25 6.87 -6.40 3.74
C ARG A 25 6.25 -5.28 2.91
N LEU A 26 5.92 -5.56 1.64
CA LEU A 26 5.22 -4.61 0.77
C LEU A 26 3.77 -4.41 1.23
N LEU A 27 3.12 -5.44 1.77
CA LEU A 27 1.78 -5.33 2.36
C LEU A 27 1.79 -4.44 3.61
N ASP A 28 2.75 -4.61 4.51
CA ASP A 28 2.91 -3.72 5.68
C ASP A 28 3.11 -2.24 5.27
N LEU A 29 3.92 -2.00 4.22
CA LEU A 29 4.08 -0.67 3.64
C LEU A 29 2.79 -0.12 3.04
N PHE A 30 2.01 -0.95 2.36
CA PHE A 30 0.72 -0.56 1.80
C PHE A 30 -0.29 -0.20 2.89
N GLU A 31 -0.37 -0.97 3.97
CA GLU A 31 -1.22 -0.64 5.12
C GLU A 31 -0.85 0.71 5.74
N TYR A 32 0.44 0.95 5.93
CA TYR A 32 0.95 2.22 6.43
C TYR A 32 0.60 3.38 5.48
N ALA A 33 0.87 3.21 4.19
CA ALA A 33 0.59 4.22 3.16
C ALA A 33 -0.91 4.51 3.05
N MET A 34 -1.76 3.48 3.04
CA MET A 34 -3.22 3.62 2.99
C MET A 34 -3.75 4.42 4.17
N ARG A 35 -3.32 4.10 5.40
CA ARG A 35 -3.72 4.85 6.60
C ARG A 35 -3.31 6.32 6.52
N SER A 36 -2.11 6.60 6.00
CA SER A 36 -1.59 7.95 5.81
C SER A 36 -2.38 8.72 4.75
N VAL A 37 -2.53 8.16 3.54
CA VAL A 37 -3.21 8.78 2.39
C VAL A 37 -4.69 9.00 2.69
N ALA A 38 -5.37 8.01 3.26
CA ALA A 38 -6.77 8.13 3.62
C ALA A 38 -7.02 9.19 4.69
N ALA A 39 -6.11 9.36 5.66
CA ALA A 39 -6.20 10.45 6.63
C ALA A 39 -6.08 11.83 5.96
N THR A 40 -5.36 11.93 4.84
CA THR A 40 -5.21 13.18 4.06
C THR A 40 -6.33 13.45 3.05
N LEU A 41 -7.33 12.55 2.92
CA LEU A 41 -8.44 12.64 1.95
C LEU A 41 -7.99 12.75 0.47
N VAL A 42 -6.77 12.32 0.18
CA VAL A 42 -6.19 12.35 -1.17
C VAL A 42 -6.74 11.17 -1.99
N ARG A 43 -7.24 11.40 -3.20
CA ARG A 43 -7.84 10.31 -4.02
C ARG A 43 -6.82 9.38 -4.64
N GLU A 44 -5.61 9.86 -4.86
CA GLU A 44 -4.49 9.15 -5.47
C GLU A 44 -3.17 9.75 -4.99
N ALA A 45 -2.20 8.90 -4.68
CA ALA A 45 -0.85 9.30 -4.30
C ALA A 45 0.18 8.33 -4.89
N GLY A 46 1.35 8.87 -5.23
CA GLY A 46 2.52 8.11 -5.63
C GLY A 46 3.64 8.28 -4.61
N PHE A 47 4.29 7.19 -4.22
CA PHE A 47 5.42 7.18 -3.30
C PHE A 47 6.55 6.36 -3.92
N HIS A 48 7.80 6.78 -3.73
CA HIS A 48 8.91 5.86 -3.91
C HIS A 48 9.16 5.18 -2.57
N THR A 49 9.42 3.87 -2.59
CA THR A 49 9.67 3.16 -1.34
C THR A 49 10.90 3.70 -0.62
N ASP A 50 11.85 4.27 -1.36
CA ASP A 50 13.03 4.97 -0.85
C ASP A 50 12.69 6.14 0.09
N ASP A 51 11.50 6.74 -0.05
CA ASP A 51 11.01 7.79 0.84
C ASP A 51 10.64 7.26 2.24
N PHE A 52 10.39 5.95 2.38
CA PHE A 52 10.14 5.34 3.68
C PHE A 52 11.47 4.99 4.36
N VAL A 53 11.68 5.52 5.56
CA VAL A 53 12.89 5.31 6.38
C VAL A 53 13.24 3.82 6.57
N THR A 54 12.24 2.93 6.50
CA THR A 54 12.38 1.49 6.73
C THR A 54 12.64 0.66 5.47
N SER A 55 12.49 1.23 4.25
CA SER A 55 12.50 0.46 3.00
C SER A 55 13.81 -0.29 2.72
N ARG A 56 14.94 0.34 3.06
CA ARG A 56 16.26 -0.26 2.87
C ARG A 56 16.54 -1.40 3.85
N ALA A 57 15.96 -1.35 5.05
CA ALA A 57 16.04 -2.43 6.04
C ALA A 57 15.11 -3.61 5.71
N THR A 58 13.99 -3.33 5.03
CA THR A 58 13.02 -4.34 4.61
C THR A 58 13.29 -4.90 3.22
N GLY A 59 14.27 -4.38 2.47
CA GLY A 59 14.55 -4.82 1.09
C GLY A 59 13.47 -4.42 0.08
N CYS A 60 12.57 -3.53 0.49
CA CYS A 60 11.54 -2.93 -0.34
C CYS A 60 12.04 -1.70 -1.10
N ASP A 61 13.34 -1.36 -1.00
CA ASP A 61 14.00 -0.27 -1.73
C ASP A 61 13.84 -0.42 -3.26
N GLY A 62 13.68 0.71 -3.97
CA GLY A 62 13.55 0.77 -5.42
C GLY A 62 12.18 0.40 -6.00
N PHE A 63 11.15 0.17 -5.19
CA PHE A 63 9.76 0.05 -5.66
C PHE A 63 9.09 1.42 -5.78
N SER A 64 8.28 1.59 -6.83
CA SER A 64 7.32 2.68 -6.90
C SER A 64 5.97 2.17 -6.41
N LEU A 65 5.36 2.87 -5.45
CA LEU A 65 4.00 2.61 -4.97
C LEU A 65 3.04 3.65 -5.55
N ALA A 66 2.10 3.21 -6.37
CA ALA A 66 0.94 4.00 -6.76
C ALA A 66 -0.28 3.53 -5.96
N ILE A 67 -0.88 4.40 -5.16
CA ILE A 67 -2.07 4.10 -4.37
C ILE A 67 -3.21 5.03 -4.76
N HIS A 68 -4.38 4.47 -5.06
CA HIS A 68 -5.56 5.24 -5.45
C HIS A 68 -6.85 4.61 -4.93
N GLN A 69 -7.86 5.46 -4.74
CA GLN A 69 -9.17 5.04 -4.29
C GLN A 69 -9.97 4.43 -5.46
N ILE A 70 -10.50 3.20 -5.28
CA ILE A 70 -11.07 2.40 -6.39
C ILE A 70 -12.59 2.28 -6.43
N PHE A 71 -13.36 2.73 -5.42
CA PHE A 71 -14.81 2.50 -5.41
C PHE A 71 -15.73 3.68 -5.04
N LEU A 72 -16.80 3.81 -5.84
CA LEU A 72 -17.99 4.64 -5.65
C LEU A 72 -19.01 3.89 -4.77
N GLY A 73 -18.87 3.95 -3.44
CA GLY A 73 -19.88 3.43 -2.52
C GLY A 73 -19.40 3.24 -1.08
N LYS A 74 -18.17 2.75 -0.91
CA LYS A 74 -17.43 2.78 0.36
C LYS A 74 -16.27 3.75 0.21
N ARG A 75 -16.15 4.76 1.08
CA ARG A 75 -15.08 5.77 1.03
C ARG A 75 -13.71 5.24 1.47
N ASP A 76 -13.58 3.93 1.54
CA ASP A 76 -12.54 3.28 2.33
C ASP A 76 -11.77 2.22 1.54
N ALA A 77 -12.11 1.93 0.28
CA ALA A 77 -11.41 0.96 -0.56
C ALA A 77 -10.32 1.61 -1.42
N TRP A 78 -9.13 1.01 -1.41
CA TRP A 78 -7.91 1.49 -2.05
C TRP A 78 -7.23 0.36 -2.80
N ALA A 79 -6.68 0.70 -3.96
CA ALA A 79 -5.77 -0.15 -4.70
C ALA A 79 -4.36 0.43 -4.59
N GLY A 80 -3.39 -0.44 -4.36
CA GLY A 80 -1.97 -0.16 -4.40
C GLY A 80 -1.30 -1.02 -5.46
N VAL A 81 -0.39 -0.42 -6.22
CA VAL A 81 0.44 -1.11 -7.19
C VAL A 81 1.89 -0.78 -6.86
N PHE A 82 2.66 -1.81 -6.52
CA PHE A 82 4.11 -1.74 -6.39
C PHE A 82 4.77 -2.26 -7.65
N GLU A 83 5.70 -1.50 -8.19
CA GLU A 83 6.47 -1.90 -9.38
C GLU A 83 7.95 -1.65 -9.19
N ARG A 84 8.76 -2.65 -9.53
CA ARG A 84 10.23 -2.59 -9.59
C ARG A 84 10.73 -3.47 -10.72
N GLY A 85 10.95 -2.87 -11.88
CA GLY A 85 11.37 -3.58 -13.09
C GLY A 85 10.33 -4.63 -13.48
N ASP A 86 10.69 -5.92 -13.39
CA ASP A 86 9.84 -7.06 -13.73
C ASP A 86 9.02 -7.58 -12.54
N GLN A 87 9.26 -7.03 -11.34
CA GLN A 87 8.52 -7.37 -10.13
C GLN A 87 7.33 -6.43 -9.96
N ARG A 88 6.13 -7.01 -9.76
CA ARG A 88 4.90 -6.25 -9.57
C ARG A 88 4.06 -6.87 -8.46
N LEU A 89 3.51 -6.04 -7.59
CA LEU A 89 2.55 -6.44 -6.57
C LEU A 89 1.35 -5.51 -6.63
N GLU A 90 0.18 -6.07 -6.88
CA GLU A 90 -1.09 -5.36 -6.83
C GLU A 90 -1.82 -5.77 -5.57
N VAL A 91 -2.35 -4.80 -4.85
CA VAL A 91 -2.97 -5.00 -3.55
C VAL A 91 -4.27 -4.21 -3.53
N ILE A 92 -5.33 -4.84 -3.08
CA ILE A 92 -6.59 -4.19 -2.79
C ILE A 92 -6.83 -4.31 -1.29
N GLY A 93 -7.19 -3.21 -0.66
CA GLY A 93 -7.61 -3.24 0.72
C GLY A 93 -8.57 -2.12 1.05
N HIS A 94 -9.13 -2.18 2.24
CA HIS A 94 -10.01 -1.16 2.75
C HIS A 94 -9.75 -0.79 4.20
N LEU A 95 -10.32 0.34 4.61
CA LEU A 95 -10.25 0.87 5.95
C LEU A 95 -11.54 0.61 6.73
N GLU A 96 -11.48 -0.17 7.80
CA GLU A 96 -12.60 -0.46 8.72
C GLU A 96 -12.57 0.38 10.00
#